data_AF-A0A086QFF6-F1
#
_entry.id   AF-A0A086QFF6-F1
#
_cell.length_a   1.000
_cell.length_b   1.000
_cell.length_c   1.000
_cell.angle_alpha   90.00
_cell.angle_beta   90.00
_cell.angle_gamma   90.00
#
_symmetry.space_group_name_H-M   'P 1'
#
loop_
_entity.id
_entity.type
_entity.pdbx_description
1 polymer ?
#
loop_
_entity_poly.entity_id
_entity_poly.type
_entity_poly.pdbx_seq_one_letter_code
_entity_poly.pdbx_strand_id
1 'polypeptide(L)'
;YTQFGSHNISVAIDTPNGLVVPNIKNVQDLNVLEIQAELHRLQELATANKLSPADLQGGTISISNVGVISGTYVHALLFDGQACIIGVGQARDLPRFVGKSGQAFDEDLVERRRIMTCAFTADHRHCDGATVARFNKRVKELLENPAMMLLHLR
;
A
#
# COMPACT_ATOMS: atom_id res chain seq x y z
N TYR A 1 -15.94 -2.94 16.36
CA TYR A 1 -15.54 -2.85 14.95
C TYR A 1 -15.75 -4.21 14.31
N THR A 2 -16.23 -4.25 13.06
CA THR A 2 -16.40 -5.51 12.34
C THR A 2 -15.04 -6.03 11.89
N GLN A 3 -14.76 -7.32 12.15
CA GLN A 3 -13.61 -7.99 11.56
C GLN A 3 -14.05 -8.61 10.23
N PHE A 4 -13.30 -8.33 9.17
CA PHE A 4 -13.57 -8.89 7.85
C PHE A 4 -12.69 -10.12 7.62
N GLY A 5 -13.27 -11.20 7.08
CA GLY A 5 -12.50 -12.38 6.68
C GLY A 5 -11.81 -12.22 5.32
N SER A 6 -12.31 -11.32 4.48
CA SER A 6 -11.79 -11.02 3.15
C SER A 6 -10.90 -9.78 3.16
N HIS A 7 -9.77 -9.82 2.43
CA HIS A 7 -8.95 -8.65 2.14
C HIS A 7 -9.36 -8.04 0.81
N ASN A 8 -10.29 -7.09 0.86
CA ASN A 8 -10.71 -6.34 -0.32
C ASN A 8 -9.92 -5.03 -0.37
N ILE A 9 -8.87 -4.99 -1.18
CA ILE A 9 -7.93 -3.87 -1.19
C ILE A 9 -8.40 -2.83 -2.20
N SER A 10 -8.90 -1.71 -1.65
CA SER A 10 -9.26 -0.51 -2.39
C SER A 10 -8.02 0.17 -2.97
N VAL A 11 -8.09 0.60 -4.23
CA VAL A 11 -7.02 1.33 -4.90
C VAL A 11 -7.59 2.62 -5.45
N ALA A 12 -7.01 3.75 -5.02
CA ALA A 12 -7.36 5.06 -5.57
C ALA A 12 -6.84 5.19 -7.00
N ILE A 13 -7.73 5.44 -7.95
CA ILE A 13 -7.44 5.60 -9.37
C ILE A 13 -7.88 6.99 -9.81
N ASP A 14 -6.93 7.78 -10.31
CA ASP A 14 -7.21 9.05 -10.96
C ASP A 14 -7.75 8.81 -12.37
N THR A 15 -8.87 9.44 -12.71
CA THR A 15 -9.51 9.32 -14.03
C THR A 15 -9.86 10.71 -14.56
N PRO A 16 -10.15 10.87 -15.86
CA PRO A 16 -10.60 12.15 -16.41
C PRO A 16 -11.87 12.71 -15.73
N ASN A 17 -12.67 11.87 -15.09
CA ASN A 17 -13.88 12.26 -14.37
C ASN A 17 -13.66 12.47 -12.86
N GLY A 18 -12.40 12.40 -12.41
CA GLY A 18 -12.01 12.51 -11.01
C GLY A 18 -11.63 11.16 -10.38
N LEU A 19 -11.49 11.18 -9.05
CA LEU A 19 -11.04 10.05 -8.26
C LEU A 19 -12.12 8.99 -8.13
N VAL A 20 -11.78 7.74 -8.44
CA VAL A 20 -12.58 6.55 -8.12
C VAL A 20 -11.76 5.56 -7.30
N VAL A 21 -12.42 4.76 -6.48
CA VAL A 21 -11.75 3.85 -5.52
C VAL A 21 -12.34 2.44 -5.59
N PRO A 22 -12.15 1.71 -6.71
CA PRO A 22 -12.53 0.31 -6.77
C PRO A 22 -11.65 -0.53 -5.85
N ASN A 23 -12.04 -1.78 -5.62
CA ASN A 23 -11.27 -2.71 -4.80
C ASN A 23 -11.10 -4.08 -5.45
N ILE A 24 -9.88 -4.61 -5.33
CA ILE A 24 -9.53 -5.97 -5.71
C ILE A 24 -10.08 -6.89 -4.63
N LYS A 25 -10.92 -7.84 -5.02
CA LYS A 25 -11.58 -8.75 -4.08
C LYS A 25 -10.65 -9.86 -3.63
N ASN A 26 -10.77 -10.25 -2.37
CA ASN A 26 -10.15 -11.45 -1.82
C ASN A 26 -8.65 -11.58 -2.15
N VAL A 27 -7.88 -10.51 -1.97
CA VAL A 27 -6.46 -10.47 -2.33
C VAL A 27 -5.64 -11.57 -1.63
N GLN A 28 -6.09 -12.07 -0.48
CA GLN A 28 -5.47 -13.20 0.20
C GLN A 28 -5.45 -14.51 -0.61
N ASP A 29 -6.38 -14.66 -1.55
CA ASP A 29 -6.55 -15.86 -2.38
C ASP A 29 -5.92 -15.70 -3.77
N LEU A 30 -5.27 -14.55 -4.04
CA LEU A 30 -4.70 -14.22 -5.34
C LEU A 30 -3.18 -14.20 -5.30
N ASN A 31 -2.57 -14.62 -6.40
CA ASN A 31 -1.15 -14.40 -6.63
C ASN A 31 -0.88 -12.99 -7.23
N VAL A 32 0.40 -12.59 -7.29
CA VAL A 32 0.78 -11.24 -7.76
C VAL A 32 0.35 -10.95 -9.20
N LEU A 33 0.35 -11.97 -10.07
CA LEU A 33 -0.05 -11.80 -11.48
C LEU A 33 -1.57 -11.61 -11.60
N GLU A 34 -2.35 -12.33 -10.79
CA GLU A 34 -3.80 -12.17 -10.73
C GLU A 34 -4.19 -10.80 -10.17
N ILE A 35 -3.49 -10.33 -9.12
CA ILE A 35 -3.66 -8.98 -8.58
C ILE A 35 -3.35 -7.94 -9.66
N GLN A 36 -2.27 -8.11 -10.42
CA GLN A 36 -1.92 -7.21 -11.51
C GLN A 36 -3.00 -7.19 -12.61
N ALA A 37 -3.47 -8.37 -13.02
CA ALA A 37 -4.51 -8.48 -14.05
C ALA A 37 -5.82 -7.80 -13.62
N GLU A 38 -6.22 -7.99 -12.36
CA GLU A 38 -7.44 -7.39 -11.82
C GLU A 38 -7.29 -5.87 -11.65
N LEU A 39 -6.12 -5.39 -11.22
CA LEU A 39 -5.83 -3.95 -11.17
C LEU A 39 -5.94 -3.32 -12.56
N HIS A 40 -5.41 -3.98 -13.60
CA HIS A 40 -5.50 -3.51 -14.98
C HIS A 40 -6.97 -3.44 -15.45
N ARG A 41 -7.75 -4.50 -15.20
CA ARG A 41 -9.18 -4.53 -15.50
C ARG A 41 -9.92 -3.35 -14.85
N LEU A 42 -9.65 -3.09 -13.57
CA LEU A 42 -10.26 -1.98 -12.83
C LEU A 42 -9.84 -0.61 -13.38
N GLN A 43 -8.57 -0.45 -13.79
CA GLN A 43 -8.10 0.78 -14.42
C GLN A 43 -8.81 1.06 -15.76
N GLU A 44 -8.92 0.06 -16.63
CA GLU A 44 -9.62 0.20 -17.91
C GLU A 44 -11.09 0.59 -17.72
N LEU A 45 -11.78 -0.08 -16.77
CA LEU A 45 -13.17 0.24 -16.45
C LEU A 45 -13.32 1.60 -15.79
N ALA A 46 -12.39 2.00 -14.92
CA ALA A 46 -12.38 3.32 -14.30
C ALA A 46 -12.26 4.42 -15.35
N THR A 47 -11.28 4.32 -16.26
CA THR A 47 -11.09 5.28 -17.35
C THR A 47 -12.28 5.32 -18.30
N ALA A 48 -12.92 4.17 -18.56
CA ALA A 48 -14.12 4.08 -19.38
C ALA A 48 -15.42 4.50 -18.65
N ASN A 49 -15.35 4.83 -17.35
CA ASN A 49 -16.51 5.09 -16.49
C ASN A 49 -17.54 3.94 -16.48
N LYS A 50 -17.05 2.69 -16.45
CA LYS A 50 -17.82 1.44 -16.51
C LYS A 50 -17.65 0.55 -15.28
N LEU A 51 -17.14 1.11 -14.17
CA LEU A 51 -17.07 0.38 -12.91
C LEU A 51 -18.48 0.00 -12.45
N SER A 52 -18.64 -1.25 -12.06
CA SER A 52 -19.88 -1.73 -11.47
C SER A 52 -19.98 -1.33 -9.99
N PRO A 53 -21.18 -1.31 -9.39
CA PRO A 53 -21.33 -1.13 -7.95
C PRO A 53 -20.55 -2.16 -7.13
N ALA A 54 -20.42 -3.39 -7.65
CA ALA A 54 -19.66 -4.45 -7.00
C ALA A 54 -18.16 -4.13 -6.93
N ASP A 55 -17.61 -3.46 -7.94
CA ASP A 55 -16.19 -3.04 -7.96
C ASP A 55 -15.90 -1.99 -6.89
N LEU A 56 -16.88 -1.15 -6.53
CA LEU A 56 -16.72 -0.03 -5.61
C LEU A 56 -16.98 -0.39 -4.14
N GLN A 57 -17.88 -1.33 -3.87
CA GLN A 57 -18.34 -1.65 -2.51
C GLN A 57 -17.43 -2.65 -1.80
N GLY A 58 -17.49 -2.69 -0.46
CA GLY A 58 -16.89 -3.76 0.34
C GLY A 58 -15.37 -3.70 0.50
N GLY A 59 -14.73 -2.55 0.20
CA GLY A 59 -13.32 -2.34 0.50
C GLY A 59 -13.04 -2.38 2.00
N THR A 60 -11.89 -2.95 2.40
CA THR A 60 -11.49 -3.14 3.81
C THR A 60 -10.25 -2.36 4.20
N ILE A 61 -9.32 -2.18 3.25
CA ILE A 61 -8.09 -1.38 3.36
C ILE A 61 -7.91 -0.64 2.04
N SER A 62 -7.41 0.60 2.10
CA SER A 62 -7.15 1.41 0.91
C SER A 62 -5.67 1.67 0.67
N ILE A 63 -5.28 1.75 -0.60
CA ILE A 63 -3.98 2.19 -1.05
C ILE A 63 -4.18 3.38 -1.99
N SER A 64 -3.43 4.46 -1.75
CA SER A 64 -3.39 5.64 -2.60
C SER A 64 -1.96 5.94 -3.02
N ASN A 65 -1.66 5.71 -4.30
CA ASN A 65 -0.32 5.94 -4.85
C ASN A 65 -0.24 7.31 -5.52
N VAL A 66 -0.05 8.35 -4.71
CA VAL A 66 0.20 9.70 -5.22
C VAL A 66 1.56 9.85 -5.89
N GLY A 67 2.50 8.93 -5.58
CA GLY A 67 3.88 8.97 -6.04
C GLY A 67 4.04 8.86 -7.55
N VAL A 68 3.00 8.44 -8.27
CA VAL A 68 2.92 8.49 -9.74
C VAL A 68 2.97 9.94 -10.24
N ILE A 69 2.38 10.87 -9.49
CA ILE A 69 2.35 12.29 -9.84
C ILE A 69 3.51 13.01 -9.13
N SER A 70 3.50 13.04 -7.80
CA SER A 70 4.50 13.69 -6.95
C SER A 70 4.24 13.40 -5.47
N GLY A 71 5.04 14.00 -4.59
CA GLY A 71 4.80 13.99 -3.16
C GLY A 71 5.63 12.95 -2.40
N THR A 72 5.73 13.16 -1.09
CA THR A 72 6.55 12.32 -0.20
C THR A 72 5.65 11.72 0.86
N TYR A 73 5.22 12.52 1.83
CA TYR A 73 4.20 12.13 2.79
C TYR A 73 2.83 12.58 2.32
N VAL A 74 1.86 11.67 2.35
CA VAL A 74 0.46 11.99 2.07
C VAL A 74 -0.41 11.50 3.21
N HIS A 75 -1.08 12.44 3.85
CA HIS A 75 -2.10 12.17 4.85
C HIS A 75 -3.42 11.96 4.13
N ALA A 76 -3.67 10.71 3.73
CA ALA A 76 -4.93 10.33 3.10
C ALA A 76 -6.03 10.20 4.16
N LEU A 77 -7.24 10.64 3.82
CA LEU A 77 -8.42 10.47 4.65
C LEU A 77 -8.90 9.02 4.57
N LEU A 78 -9.16 8.41 5.72
CA LEU A 78 -9.68 7.05 5.81
C LEU A 78 -11.12 6.99 5.32
N PHE A 79 -11.44 6.03 4.45
CA PHE A 79 -12.81 5.77 4.03
C PHE A 79 -13.61 5.08 5.12
N ASP A 80 -14.89 5.42 5.24
CA ASP A 80 -15.78 4.83 6.23
C ASP A 80 -15.83 3.30 6.12
N GLY A 81 -15.79 2.64 7.28
CA GLY A 81 -15.81 1.18 7.37
C GLY A 81 -14.48 0.48 7.04
N GLN A 82 -13.46 1.21 6.59
CA GLN A 82 -12.13 0.64 6.34
C GLN A 82 -11.21 0.76 7.55
N ALA A 83 -10.32 -0.21 7.72
CA ALA A 83 -9.43 -0.27 8.86
C ALA A 83 -8.24 0.71 8.75
N CYS A 84 -7.72 0.90 7.54
CA CYS A 84 -6.54 1.73 7.28
C CYS A 84 -6.51 2.20 5.82
N ILE A 85 -5.89 3.36 5.58
CA ILE A 85 -5.46 3.80 4.25
C ILE A 85 -3.95 4.05 4.24
N ILE A 86 -3.30 3.61 3.17
CA ILE A 86 -1.86 3.71 2.96
C ILE A 86 -1.60 4.68 1.81
N GLY A 87 -1.03 5.85 2.12
CA GLY A 87 -0.54 6.80 1.15
C GLY A 87 0.89 6.47 0.74
N VAL A 88 1.11 6.19 -0.55
CA VAL A 88 2.42 5.86 -1.12
C VAL A 88 2.96 7.06 -1.88
N GLY A 89 4.10 7.59 -1.42
CA GLY A 89 4.81 8.71 -2.02
C GLY A 89 5.73 8.31 -3.16
N GLN A 90 6.34 9.31 -3.80
CA GLN A 90 7.24 9.11 -4.92
C GLN A 90 8.54 8.42 -4.49
N ALA A 91 8.90 7.36 -5.22
CA ALA A 91 10.17 6.66 -5.03
C ALA A 91 11.32 7.44 -5.67
N ARG A 92 12.30 7.87 -4.88
CA ARG A 92 13.42 8.72 -5.30
C ARG A 92 14.76 8.20 -4.79
N ASP A 93 15.81 8.48 -5.55
CA ASP A 93 17.15 8.08 -5.17
C ASP A 93 17.75 9.08 -4.17
N LEU A 94 18.14 8.60 -3.00
CA LEU A 94 18.70 9.43 -1.93
C LEU A 94 19.97 8.79 -1.36
N PRO A 95 20.97 9.59 -0.93
CA PRO A 95 22.14 9.08 -0.23
C PRO A 95 21.72 8.54 1.15
N ARG A 96 22.16 7.33 1.50
CA ARG A 96 21.90 6.70 2.79
C ARG A 96 23.16 6.00 3.28
N PHE A 97 23.39 6.08 4.58
CA PHE A 97 24.37 5.25 5.24
C PHE A 97 23.97 3.79 5.13
N VAL A 98 24.95 2.95 4.84
CA VAL A 98 24.78 1.49 4.75
C VAL A 98 25.71 0.83 5.76
N GLY A 99 25.12 0.08 6.69
CA GLY A 99 25.83 -0.60 7.77
C GLY A 99 24.83 -1.32 8.67
N LYS A 100 25.18 -2.51 9.16
CA LYS A 100 24.36 -3.20 10.16
C LYS A 100 24.64 -2.58 11.52
N SER A 101 23.60 -2.13 12.23
CA SER A 101 23.76 -1.66 13.60
C SER A 101 24.44 -2.77 14.43
N GLY A 102 25.63 -2.50 14.95
CA GLY A 102 26.38 -3.44 15.81
C GLY A 102 27.55 -4.19 15.16
N GLN A 103 27.96 -3.86 13.93
CA GLN A 103 29.26 -4.30 13.39
C GLN A 103 30.16 -3.08 13.21
N ALA A 104 31.31 -3.09 13.90
CA ALA A 104 32.24 -1.97 14.06
C ALA A 104 33.05 -1.59 12.79
N PHE A 105 32.58 -1.97 11.60
CA PHE A 105 33.29 -1.72 10.34
C PHE A 105 32.31 -1.19 9.30
N ASP A 106 32.65 -0.01 8.76
CA ASP A 106 31.93 0.82 7.78
C ASP A 106 30.69 1.59 8.28
N GLU A 107 30.82 2.37 9.36
CA GLU A 107 29.76 3.27 9.83
C GLU A 107 29.52 4.50 8.91
N ASP A 108 30.42 4.75 7.94
CA ASP A 108 30.41 5.97 7.11
C ASP A 108 30.20 5.73 5.59
N LEU A 109 29.90 4.51 5.16
CA LEU A 109 29.66 4.25 3.73
C LEU A 109 28.30 4.82 3.31
N VAL A 110 28.31 5.80 2.39
CA VAL A 110 27.09 6.39 1.82
C VAL A 110 26.83 5.79 0.44
N GLU A 111 25.68 5.13 0.30
CA GLU A 111 25.22 4.59 -0.98
C GLU A 111 23.93 5.28 -1.46
N ARG A 112 23.77 5.32 -2.78
CA ARG A 112 22.51 5.69 -3.42
C ARG A 112 21.48 4.59 -3.16
N ARG A 113 20.38 4.92 -2.47
CA ARG A 113 19.24 4.01 -2.23
C ARG A 113 17.96 4.59 -2.83
N ARG A 114 17.14 3.73 -3.43
CA ARG A 114 15.78 4.09 -3.86
C ARG A 114 14.87 4.08 -2.64
N ILE A 115 14.42 5.25 -2.22
CA ILE A 115 13.59 5.43 -1.02
C ILE A 115 12.18 5.84 -1.43
N MET A 116 11.21 5.17 -0.83
CA MET A 116 9.79 5.46 -0.93
C MET A 116 9.22 5.65 0.47
N THR A 117 8.28 6.58 0.62
CA THR A 117 7.61 6.86 1.89
C THR A 117 6.19 6.30 1.85
N CYS A 118 5.79 5.59 2.90
CA CYS A 118 4.43 5.10 3.10
C CYS A 118 3.86 5.73 4.37
N ALA A 119 2.76 6.46 4.25
CA ALA A 119 2.04 7.07 5.36
C ALA A 119 0.78 6.26 5.65
N PHE A 120 0.62 5.79 6.87
CA PHE A 120 -0.50 4.97 7.29
C PHE A 120 -1.46 5.82 8.13
N THR A 121 -2.71 5.93 7.69
CA THR A 121 -3.79 6.53 8.48
C THR A 121 -4.72 5.41 8.94
N ALA A 122 -5.00 5.37 10.23
CA ALA A 122 -5.94 4.44 10.84
C ALA A 122 -6.78 5.16 11.89
N ASP A 123 -7.97 4.64 12.16
CA ASP A 123 -8.85 5.18 13.20
C ASP A 123 -8.35 4.77 14.59
N HIS A 124 -7.82 5.75 15.34
CA HIS A 124 -7.22 5.51 16.65
C HIS A 124 -8.25 5.08 17.73
N ARG A 125 -9.55 5.20 17.45
CA ARG A 125 -10.61 4.63 18.30
C ARG A 125 -10.59 3.10 18.28
N HIS A 126 -10.01 2.50 17.25
CA HIS A 126 -10.07 1.06 16.99
C HIS A 126 -8.69 0.41 16.88
N CYS A 127 -7.69 1.14 16.38
CA CYS A 127 -6.33 0.67 16.22
C CYS A 127 -5.38 1.48 17.11
N ASP A 128 -4.62 0.81 17.97
CA ASP A 128 -3.55 1.47 18.72
C ASP A 128 -2.32 1.73 17.83
N GLY A 129 -1.52 2.73 18.21
CA GLY A 129 -0.33 3.12 17.45
C GLY A 129 0.74 2.02 17.33
N ALA A 130 0.86 1.14 18.33
CA ALA A 130 1.83 0.06 18.28
C ALA A 130 1.44 -1.02 17.26
N THR A 131 0.14 -1.28 17.12
CA THR A 131 -0.42 -2.20 16.12
C THR A 131 -0.19 -1.67 14.71
N VAL A 132 -0.46 -0.40 14.45
CA VAL A 132 -0.18 0.23 13.14
C VAL A 132 1.33 0.25 12.85
N ALA A 133 2.16 0.56 13.85
CA ALA A 133 3.62 0.56 13.70
C ALA A 133 4.18 -0.84 13.36
N ARG A 134 3.69 -1.90 14.03
CA ARG A 134 4.06 -3.28 13.71
C ARG A 134 3.61 -3.70 12.32
N PHE A 135 2.39 -3.30 11.91
CA PHE A 135 1.90 -3.55 10.56
C PHE A 135 2.77 -2.86 9.49
N ASN A 136 3.06 -1.57 9.66
CA ASN A 136 3.96 -0.82 8.79
C ASN A 136 5.35 -1.48 8.71
N LYS A 137 5.93 -1.86 9.86
CA LYS A 137 7.21 -2.58 9.92
C LYS A 137 7.17 -3.86 9.09
N ARG A 138 6.11 -4.66 9.21
CA ARG A 138 5.97 -5.91 8.42
C ARG A 138 5.86 -5.63 6.92
N VAL A 139 5.09 -4.63 6.52
CA VAL A 139 4.99 -4.20 5.11
C VAL A 139 6.37 -3.77 4.58
N LYS A 140 7.10 -2.94 5.34
CA LYS A 140 8.47 -2.52 5.02
C LYS A 140 9.40 -3.71 4.83
N GLU A 141 9.44 -4.65 5.77
CA GLU A 141 10.31 -5.83 5.70
C GLU A 141 10.05 -6.68 4.44
N LEU A 142 8.79 -6.88 4.09
CA LEU A 142 8.39 -7.63 2.91
C LEU A 142 8.77 -6.90 1.61
N LEU A 143 8.60 -5.57 1.54
CA LEU A 143 8.96 -4.78 0.35
C LEU A 143 10.49 -4.63 0.20
N GLU A 144 11.23 -4.49 1.29
CA GLU A 144 12.70 -4.42 1.26
C GLU A 144 13.34 -5.80 0.98
N ASN A 145 12.64 -6.89 1.31
CA ASN A 145 13.09 -8.26 1.06
C ASN A 145 11.98 -9.12 0.42
N PRO A 146 11.65 -8.92 -0.87
CA PRO A 146 10.53 -9.62 -1.51
C PRO A 146 10.64 -11.15 -1.49
N ALA A 147 11.87 -11.69 -1.43
CA ALA A 147 12.10 -13.13 -1.28
C ALA A 147 11.44 -13.73 -0.03
N MET A 148 11.25 -12.94 1.04
CA MET A 148 10.52 -13.36 2.24
C MET A 148 9.05 -13.68 1.96
N MET A 149 8.45 -13.06 0.93
CA MET A 149 7.08 -13.38 0.53
C MET A 149 6.96 -14.82 0.05
N LEU A 150 7.99 -15.36 -0.62
CA LEU A 150 7.99 -16.74 -1.15
C LEU A 150 7.86 -17.80 -0.06
N LEU A 151 8.25 -17.50 1.18
CA LEU A 151 8.11 -18.41 2.32
C LEU A 151 6.66 -18.51 2.84
N HIS A 152 5.81 -17.55 2.47
CA HIS A 152 4.46 -17.40 3.00
C HIS A 152 3.36 -17.53 1.94
N LEU A 153 3.70 -17.33 0.66
CA LEU A 153 2.81 -17.57 -0.46
C LEU A 153 2.68 -19.08 -0.67
N ARG A 154 1.45 -19.54 -0.92
CA ARG A 154 1.12 -20.94 -1.25
C ARG A 154 0.64 -21.03 -2.68
#